data_AF-A0A9N9N9C9-F1
#
_entry.id   AF-A0A9N9N9C9-F1
#
_cell.length_a   1.000
_cell.length_b   1.000
_cell.length_c   1.000
_cell.angle_alpha   90.00
_cell.angle_beta   90.00
_cell.angle_gamma   90.00
#
_symmetry.space_group_name_H-M   'P 1'
#
loop_
_entity.id
_entity.type
_entity.pdbx_description
1 polymer ?
#
loop_
_entity_poly.entity_id
_entity_poly.type
_entity_poly.pdbx_seq_one_letter_code
_entity_poly.pdbx_strand_id
1 'polypeptide(L)' 'MAAAKQIDEYVYLGWLEKAISEKYIKYYNYDKFTNREEISSCSYGNVSRASWGDS' A
#
# COMPACT_ATOMS: atom_id res chain seq x y z
N MET A 1 10.66 -29.53 26.49
CA MET A 1 11.26 -28.50 25.60
C MET A 1 10.11 -27.67 25.07
N ALA A 2 10.03 -26.40 25.49
CA ALA A 2 9.00 -25.49 25.00
C ALA A 2 9.33 -25.14 23.55
N ALA A 3 8.44 -25.48 22.61
CA ALA A 3 8.49 -24.89 21.29
C ALA A 3 8.30 -23.39 21.48
N ALA A 4 9.33 -22.59 21.21
CA ALA A 4 9.16 -21.17 21.04
C ALA A 4 8.15 -21.00 19.90
N LYS A 5 6.92 -20.64 20.27
CA LYS A 5 5.87 -20.25 19.34
C LYS A 5 6.45 -19.06 18.60
N GLN A 6 6.97 -19.28 17.39
CA GLN A 6 7.19 -18.22 16.43
C GLN A 6 5.88 -17.45 16.41
N ILE A 7 5.89 -16.26 16.99
CA ILE A 7 4.72 -15.40 17.01
C ILE A 7 4.52 -15.08 15.54
N ASP A 8 3.47 -15.67 15.02
CA ASP A 8 3.16 -15.81 13.61
C ASP A 8 3.08 -14.42 12.98
N GLU A 9 4.20 -13.95 12.44
CA GLU A 9 4.30 -12.73 11.64
C GLU A 9 3.28 -12.76 10.48
N TYR A 10 2.85 -13.98 10.09
CA TYR A 10 1.79 -14.26 9.13
C TYR A 10 0.37 -13.89 9.60
N VAL A 11 0.03 -14.01 10.89
CA VAL A 11 -1.31 -13.69 11.45
C VAL A 11 -1.59 -12.19 11.33
N TYR A 12 -0.55 -11.35 11.38
CA TYR A 12 -0.71 -9.90 11.23
C TYR A 12 -0.66 -9.43 9.76
N LEU A 13 -0.21 -10.25 8.82
CA LEU A 13 -0.21 -9.86 7.41
C LEU A 13 -1.61 -9.95 6.81
N GLY A 14 -2.29 -11.09 7.00
CA GLY A 14 -3.53 -11.41 6.26
C GLY A 14 -4.74 -10.48 6.43
N TRP A 15 -4.75 -9.58 7.41
CA TRP A 15 -5.89 -8.66 7.58
C TRP A 15 -5.97 -7.63 6.46
N LEU A 16 -4.83 -7.18 5.94
CA LEU A 16 -4.79 -6.17 4.88
C LEU A 16 -5.24 -6.76 3.55
N GLU A 17 -4.72 -7.94 3.17
CA GLU A 17 -5.15 -8.65 1.98
C GLU A 17 -6.64 -9.02 2.06
N LYS A 18 -7.11 -9.43 3.24
CA LYS A 18 -8.54 -9.70 3.47
C LYS A 18 -9.38 -8.44 3.25
N ALA A 19 -9.00 -7.31 3.83
CA ALA A 19 -9.73 -6.06 3.67
C ALA A 19 -9.75 -5.54 2.21
N ILE A 20 -8.68 -5.75 1.46
CA ILE A 20 -8.62 -5.46 0.01
C ILE A 20 -9.54 -6.41 -0.76
N SER A 21 -9.46 -7.72 -0.49
CA SER A 21 -10.28 -8.75 -1.16
C SER A 21 -11.78 -8.58 -0.87
N GLU A 22 -12.14 -8.24 0.37
CA GLU A 22 -13.51 -7.95 0.81
C GLU A 22 -13.97 -6.55 0.40
N LYS A 23 -13.13 -5.78 -0.30
CA LYS A 23 -13.39 -4.43 -0.83
C LYS A 23 -13.70 -3.38 0.25
N TYR A 24 -13.29 -3.62 1.50
CA TYR A 24 -13.29 -2.60 2.55
C TYR A 24 -12.25 -1.52 2.29
N ILE A 25 -11.15 -1.89 1.61
CA ILE A 25 -10.11 -0.96 1.15
C ILE A 25 -10.06 -1.03 -0.37
N LYS A 26 -10.18 0.14 -1.03
CA LYS A 26 -9.97 0.23 -2.47
C LYS A 26 -8.46 0.32 -2.74
N TYR A 27 -7.91 -0.76 -3.26
CA TYR A 27 -6.51 -0.81 -3.68
C TYR A 27 -6.32 -0.12 -5.03
N TYR A 28 -5.30 0.73 -5.11
CA TYR A 28 -4.87 1.43 -6.31
C TYR A 28 -3.40 1.09 -6.56
N ASN A 29 -3.10 0.32 -7.61
CA ASN A 29 -1.72 0.02 -7.97
C ASN A 29 -1.00 1.31 -8.36
N TYR A 30 0.11 1.61 -7.69
CA TYR A 30 0.94 2.79 -7.94
C TYR A 30 1.35 2.94 -9.41
N ASP A 31 1.57 1.83 -10.11
CA ASP A 31 1.99 1.83 -11.52
C ASP A 31 0.91 2.37 -12.48
N LYS A 32 -0.35 2.48 -12.03
CA LYS A 32 -1.47 3.00 -12.81
C LYS A 32 -1.59 4.53 -12.76
N PHE A 33 -0.79 5.18 -11.92
CA PHE A 33 -0.70 6.63 -11.93
C PHE A 33 0.22 7.09 -13.07
N THR A 34 -0.28 8.00 -13.91
CA THR A 34 0.44 8.60 -15.04
C THR A 34 0.64 10.10 -14.80
N ASN A 35 1.38 10.78 -15.68
CA ASN A 35 1.62 12.23 -15.60
C ASN A 35 2.13 12.69 -14.21
N ARG A 36 3.08 11.93 -13.65
CA ARG A 36 3.67 12.22 -12.33
C ARG A 36 4.54 13.47 -12.41
N GLU A 37 4.04 14.56 -11.87
CA GLU A 37 4.77 15.82 -11.74
C GLU A 37 4.97 16.14 -10.27
N GLU A 38 6.23 16.26 -9.85
CA GLU A 38 6.55 16.69 -8.49
C GLU A 38 6.15 18.16 -8.30
N ILE A 39 5.38 18.44 -7.25
CA ILE A 39 4.96 19.78 -6.86
C ILE A 39 5.80 20.27 -5.68
N SER A 40 6.23 19.35 -4.82
CA SER A 40 7.11 19.69 -3.70
C SER A 40 7.90 18.49 -3.20
N SER A 41 9.05 18.78 -2.61
CA SER A 41 9.88 17.83 -1.88
C SER A 41 10.09 18.32 -0.46
N CYS A 42 9.94 17.45 0.53
CA CYS A 42 10.23 17.75 1.94
C CYS A 42 10.97 16.57 2.58
N SER A 43 11.44 16.73 3.82
CA SER A 43 12.21 15.69 4.53
C SER A 43 11.42 14.38 4.75
N TYR A 44 10.09 14.45 4.67
CA TYR A 44 9.19 13.31 4.88
C TYR A 44 8.72 12.66 3.57
N GLY A 45 9.14 13.19 2.42
CA GLY A 45 8.80 12.66 1.10
C GLY A 45 8.42 13.75 0.09
N ASN A 46 8.09 13.27 -1.10
CA ASN A 46 7.74 14.10 -2.26
C ASN A 46 6.22 14.07 -2.47
N VAL A 47 5.67 15.22 -2.83
CA VAL A 47 4.27 15.38 -3.23
C VAL A 47 4.23 15.55 -4.74
N SER A 48 3.53 14.65 -5.42
CA SER A 48 3.36 14.69 -6.88
C SER A 48 1.90 14.76 -7.27
N ARG A 49 1.57 15.55 -8.29
CA ARG A 49 0.32 15.43 -9.03
C ARG A 49 0.45 14.24 -9.97
N ALA A 50 -0.61 13.44 -10.08
CA ALA A 50 -0.70 12.36 -11.05
C ALA A 50 -2.13 12.18 -11.54
N SER A 51 -2.28 11.66 -12.75
CA SER A 51 -3.55 11.20 -13.31
C SER A 51 -3.76 9.73 -12.97
N TRP A 52 -5.00 9.31 -12.71
CA TRP A 52 -5.35 7.90 -12.53
C TRP A 52 -6.00 7.33 -13.79
N GLY A 53 -5.31 6.39 -14.44
CA GLY A 53 -5.78 5.78 -15.69
C GLY A 53 -5.53 6.64 -16.94
N ASP A 54 -5.72 6.03 -18.10
CA ASP A 54 -5.64 6.74 -19.38
C ASP A 54 -6.87 7.66 -19.49
N SER A 55 -6.65 8.96 -19.28
CA SER A 55 -7.68 10.01 -19.37
C SER A 55 -7.94 10.39 -20.83
#